data_AF-A0A1I4CYQ5-F1
#
_entry.id   AF-A0A1I4CYQ5-F1
#
_cell.length_a   1.000
_cell.length_b   1.000
_cell.length_c   1.000
_cell.angle_alpha   90.00
_cell.angle_beta   90.00
_cell.angle_gamma   90.00
#
_symmetry.space_group_name_H-M   'P 1'
#
loop_
_entity.id
_entity.type
_entity.pdbx_description
1 polymer ?
#
loop_
_entity_poly.entity_id
_entity_poly.type
_entity_poly.pdbx_seq_one_letter_code
_entity_poly.pdbx_strand_id
1 'polypeptide(L)'
;MRTAVALGALSAACFVSVTSENLPVSLLPQLAAGFGVPSSAVGLLTSGYAVVVAVTVVPLVALAGRWERRATALVTIAAVVASNVLLAFAPNYAVAVVARLVAAAGHGVFWSIVAAMSARLLGPERVGRATAVVFAGNSLAFLLGLPLCSWLGSAIGWRGTALVVAGIAALSALAIRVSVSPLPPEHGTAPHNVAAVRHALTDRALAPVNLATVLVVLGHFAAFTYITVLIGDYVHLSGSALSGLLFAHGAAGLVGLLLIGRYSDSRPRATALVVTGGLAACMLVLLLAGHGSALTAAAAIVAWAVPAGGMGVILQAAVLRAAGTRQDLASAVYIVAFQVGIALGAAVGGVGVPVAVGTAAACGLAALGVVHRSAAFTRSRTTNR
;
A
#
# COMPACT_ATOMS: atom_id res chain seq x y z
N MET A 1 -28.23 7.06 -10.96
CA MET A 1 -26.99 7.54 -11.61
C MET A 1 -26.08 8.33 -10.67
N ARG A 2 -26.53 9.36 -9.94
CA ARG A 2 -25.67 10.19 -9.05
C ARG A 2 -24.79 9.39 -8.07
N THR A 3 -25.35 8.38 -7.39
CA THR A 3 -24.59 7.54 -6.43
C THR A 3 -23.47 6.73 -7.08
N ALA A 4 -23.70 6.18 -8.27
CA ALA A 4 -22.68 5.41 -8.99
C ALA A 4 -21.51 6.30 -9.44
N VAL A 5 -21.81 7.53 -9.90
CA VAL A 5 -20.80 8.53 -10.24
C VAL A 5 -20.00 8.94 -9.01
N ALA A 6 -20.66 9.15 -7.86
CA ALA A 6 -20.00 9.47 -6.59
C ALA A 6 -19.05 8.36 -6.12
N LEU A 7 -19.47 7.09 -6.19
CA LEU A 7 -18.61 5.94 -5.87
C LEU A 7 -17.45 5.82 -6.86
N GLY A 8 -17.69 6.06 -8.15
CA GLY A 8 -16.65 6.11 -9.17
C GLY A 8 -15.63 7.22 -8.90
N ALA A 9 -16.07 8.41 -8.46
CA ALA A 9 -15.18 9.51 -8.10
C ALA A 9 -14.30 9.18 -6.88
N LEU A 10 -14.87 8.57 -5.84
CA LEU A 10 -14.10 8.08 -4.69
C LEU A 10 -13.13 6.97 -5.07
N SER A 11 -13.54 6.06 -5.97
CA SER A 11 -12.66 5.00 -6.50
C SER A 11 -11.49 5.57 -7.29
N ALA A 12 -11.74 6.56 -8.15
CA ALA A 12 -10.70 7.29 -8.87
C ALA A 12 -9.73 8.03 -7.91
N ALA A 13 -10.25 8.53 -6.79
CA ALA A 13 -9.42 9.17 -5.76
C ALA A 13 -8.51 8.15 -5.05
N CYS A 14 -9.02 6.95 -4.73
CA CYS A 14 -8.19 5.85 -4.25
C CYS A 14 -7.11 5.46 -5.28
N PHE A 15 -7.50 5.33 -6.55
CA PHE A 15 -6.58 5.00 -7.64
C PHE A 15 -5.43 6.01 -7.73
N VAL A 16 -5.74 7.31 -7.80
CA VAL A 16 -4.71 8.34 -7.99
C VAL A 16 -3.86 8.56 -6.74
N SER A 17 -4.44 8.41 -5.55
CA SER A 17 -3.71 8.48 -4.29
C SER A 17 -2.63 7.39 -4.21
N VAL A 18 -2.99 6.13 -4.51
CA VAL A 18 -2.06 4.99 -4.48
C VAL A 18 -1.06 5.06 -5.62
N THR A 19 -1.48 5.50 -6.81
CA THR A 19 -0.58 5.73 -7.95
C THR A 19 0.46 6.81 -7.60
N SER A 20 0.04 7.91 -6.99
CA SER A 20 0.95 8.97 -6.54
C SER A 20 1.84 8.53 -5.39
N GLU A 21 1.34 7.69 -4.49
CA GLU A 21 2.14 7.13 -3.39
C GLU A 21 3.31 6.32 -3.95
N ASN A 22 3.04 5.46 -4.93
CA ASN A 22 4.00 4.51 -5.50
C ASN A 22 4.73 5.06 -6.73
N LEU A 23 4.49 6.32 -7.09
CA LEU A 23 5.14 6.98 -8.22
C LEU A 23 6.68 6.89 -8.14
N PRO A 24 7.34 7.13 -6.98
CA PRO A 24 8.78 6.95 -6.86
C PRO A 24 9.27 5.54 -7.14
N VAL A 25 8.48 4.50 -6.79
CA VAL A 25 8.82 3.09 -7.06
C VAL A 25 8.80 2.82 -8.57
N SER A 26 7.74 3.28 -9.26
CA SER A 26 7.58 3.09 -10.70
C SER A 26 8.58 3.89 -11.55
N LEU A 27 9.09 5.00 -11.01
CA LEU A 27 10.00 5.93 -11.70
C LEU A 27 11.42 5.94 -11.11
N LEU A 28 11.76 4.92 -10.32
CA LEU A 28 12.94 4.96 -9.46
C LEU A 28 14.23 5.24 -10.26
N PRO A 29 14.52 4.54 -11.38
CA PRO A 29 15.74 4.80 -12.14
C PRO A 29 15.75 6.21 -12.75
N GLN A 30 14.61 6.72 -13.23
CA GLN A 30 14.53 8.05 -13.82
C GLN A 30 14.69 9.17 -12.78
N LEU A 31 14.16 8.99 -11.58
CA LEU A 31 14.32 9.95 -10.47
C LEU A 31 15.76 9.97 -9.96
N ALA A 32 16.38 8.79 -9.81
CA ALA A 32 17.77 8.67 -9.38
C ALA A 32 18.71 9.40 -10.36
N ALA A 33 18.57 9.12 -11.65
CA ALA A 33 19.31 9.80 -12.70
C ALA A 33 18.99 11.31 -12.76
N GLY A 34 17.71 11.68 -12.68
CA GLY A 34 17.26 13.06 -12.78
C GLY A 34 17.72 13.98 -11.66
N PHE A 35 17.99 13.43 -10.47
CA PHE A 35 18.52 14.18 -9.33
C PHE A 35 20.02 13.93 -9.08
N GLY A 36 20.66 13.02 -9.82
CA GLY A 36 22.06 12.65 -9.58
C GLY A 36 22.28 11.98 -8.23
N VAL A 37 21.31 11.22 -7.74
CA VAL A 37 21.35 10.53 -6.43
C VAL A 37 21.28 9.01 -6.63
N PRO A 38 21.82 8.20 -5.71
CA PRO A 38 21.69 6.75 -5.81
C PRO A 38 20.22 6.31 -5.68
N SER A 39 19.89 5.16 -6.26
CA SER A 39 18.58 4.49 -6.14
C SER A 39 18.09 4.40 -4.68
N SER A 40 19.03 4.19 -3.75
CA SER A 40 18.76 4.13 -2.31
C SER A 40 18.11 5.40 -1.79
N ALA A 41 18.55 6.58 -2.24
CA ALA A 41 17.96 7.86 -1.88
C ALA A 41 16.51 7.93 -2.36
N VAL A 42 16.22 7.57 -3.61
CA VAL A 42 14.83 7.56 -4.11
C VAL A 42 13.94 6.63 -3.30
N GLY A 43 14.43 5.47 -2.87
CA GLY A 43 13.66 4.59 -1.98
C GLY A 43 13.40 5.17 -0.58
N LEU A 44 14.25 6.07 -0.07
CA LEU A 44 13.98 6.81 1.16
C LEU A 44 12.78 7.77 1.02
N LEU A 45 12.39 8.16 -0.20
CA LEU A 45 11.12 8.88 -0.41
C LEU A 45 9.93 8.02 0.01
N THR A 46 9.98 6.70 -0.21
CA THR A 46 8.96 5.75 0.24
C THR A 46 9.03 5.56 1.75
N SER A 47 10.22 5.38 2.33
CA SER A 47 10.38 5.27 3.79
C SER A 47 9.89 6.51 4.53
N GLY A 48 10.33 7.69 4.08
CA GLY A 48 9.94 8.97 4.66
C GLY A 48 8.44 9.21 4.56
N TYR A 49 7.83 8.86 3.42
CA TYR A 49 6.38 8.92 3.25
C TYR A 49 5.67 8.05 4.30
N ALA A 50 6.09 6.80 4.46
CA ALA A 50 5.48 5.87 5.43
C ALA A 50 5.62 6.35 6.89
N VAL A 51 6.80 6.88 7.27
CA VAL A 51 7.05 7.47 8.60
C VAL A 51 6.14 8.67 8.85
N VAL A 52 6.04 9.57 7.88
CA VAL A 52 5.18 10.76 8.01
C VAL A 52 3.74 10.34 8.20
N VAL A 53 3.22 9.44 7.35
CA VAL A 53 1.86 8.91 7.51
C VAL A 53 1.66 8.33 8.91
N ALA A 54 2.60 7.53 9.42
CA ALA A 54 2.49 6.92 10.74
C ALA A 54 2.42 7.95 11.87
N VAL A 55 3.20 9.04 11.79
CA VAL A 55 3.25 10.10 12.80
C VAL A 55 2.07 11.05 12.68
N THR A 56 1.65 11.40 11.45
CA THR A 56 0.67 12.46 11.22
C THR A 56 -0.77 11.96 11.16
N VAL A 57 -1.02 10.67 10.90
CA VAL A 57 -2.39 10.17 10.71
C VAL A 57 -3.28 10.44 11.92
N VAL A 58 -2.83 10.14 13.14
CA VAL A 58 -3.65 10.33 14.35
C VAL A 58 -4.03 11.80 14.59
N PRO A 59 -3.08 12.74 14.70
CA PRO A 59 -3.42 14.14 14.95
C PRO A 59 -4.21 14.77 13.80
N LEU A 60 -3.88 14.45 12.54
CA LEU A 60 -4.57 15.03 11.39
C LEU A 60 -5.97 14.46 11.19
N VAL A 61 -6.22 13.19 11.50
CA VAL A 61 -7.57 12.60 11.48
C VAL A 61 -8.43 13.24 12.58
N ALA A 62 -7.89 13.44 13.79
CA ALA A 62 -8.60 14.11 14.87
C ALA A 62 -8.97 15.56 14.51
N LEU A 63 -8.06 16.30 13.87
CA LEU A 63 -8.32 17.64 13.36
C LEU A 63 -9.38 17.63 12.25
N ALA A 64 -9.23 16.73 11.27
CA ALA A 64 -10.12 16.58 10.12
C ALA A 64 -11.52 16.09 10.50
N GLY A 65 -11.68 15.45 11.67
CA GLY A 65 -12.98 15.06 12.21
C GLY A 65 -13.91 16.24 12.49
N ARG A 66 -13.38 17.47 12.57
CA ARG A 66 -14.16 18.71 12.74
C ARG A 66 -14.73 19.26 11.43
N TRP A 67 -14.29 18.73 10.29
CA TRP A 67 -14.63 19.26 8.96
C TRP A 67 -15.66 18.38 8.23
N GLU A 68 -16.37 18.98 7.28
CA GLU A 68 -17.25 18.26 6.35
C GLU A 68 -16.44 17.20 5.58
N ARG A 69 -16.93 15.95 5.50
CA ARG A 69 -16.14 14.83 4.92
C ARG A 69 -15.72 15.08 3.48
N ARG A 70 -16.57 15.71 2.67
CA ARG A 70 -16.24 16.08 1.30
C ARG A 70 -15.15 17.15 1.25
N ALA A 71 -15.21 18.17 2.10
CA ALA A 71 -14.16 19.19 2.19
C ALA A 71 -12.82 18.55 2.58
N THR A 72 -12.83 17.65 3.56
CA THR A 72 -11.65 16.88 3.96
C THR A 72 -11.08 16.06 2.80
N ALA A 73 -11.92 15.33 2.05
CA ALA A 73 -11.48 14.56 0.89
C ALA A 73 -10.88 15.45 -0.21
N LEU A 74 -11.45 16.64 -0.44
CA LEU A 74 -10.91 17.59 -1.42
C LEU A 74 -9.55 18.15 -1.00
N VAL A 75 -9.37 18.47 0.29
CA VAL A 75 -8.08 18.96 0.81
C VAL A 75 -7.00 17.89 0.70
N THR A 76 -7.31 16.63 1.01
CA THR A 76 -6.33 15.55 0.93
C THR A 76 -5.92 15.24 -0.51
N ILE A 77 -6.87 15.25 -1.45
CA ILE A 77 -6.53 15.11 -2.88
C ILE A 77 -5.82 16.36 -3.42
N ALA A 78 -6.15 17.56 -2.95
CA ALA A 78 -5.39 18.77 -3.29
C ALA A 78 -3.93 18.69 -2.81
N ALA A 79 -3.66 18.08 -1.65
CA ALA A 79 -2.30 17.80 -1.19
C ALA A 79 -1.56 16.84 -2.13
N VAL A 80 -2.25 15.82 -2.69
CA VAL A 80 -1.70 14.95 -3.74
C VAL A 80 -1.38 15.76 -5.01
N VAL A 81 -2.28 16.64 -5.46
CA VAL A 81 -2.01 17.53 -6.60
C VAL A 81 -0.77 18.40 -6.35
N ALA A 82 -0.75 19.12 -5.23
CA ALA A 82 0.35 20.00 -4.86
C ALA A 82 1.68 19.25 -4.75
N SER A 83 1.66 18.05 -4.17
CA SER A 83 2.83 17.16 -4.09
C SER A 83 3.38 16.82 -5.47
N ASN A 84 2.54 16.36 -6.40
CA ASN A 84 3.01 15.95 -7.72
C ASN A 84 3.46 17.14 -8.57
N VAL A 85 2.81 18.30 -8.44
CA VAL A 85 3.27 19.55 -9.09
C VAL A 85 4.63 19.95 -8.53
N LEU A 86 4.79 19.96 -7.21
CA LEU A 86 6.06 20.30 -6.58
C LEU A 86 7.17 19.33 -6.98
N LEU A 87 6.86 18.03 -7.07
CA LEU A 87 7.78 17.01 -7.57
C LEU A 87 8.18 17.29 -9.03
N ALA A 88 7.22 17.55 -9.92
CA ALA A 88 7.49 17.81 -11.34
C ALA A 88 8.45 18.99 -11.56
N PHE A 89 8.36 20.03 -10.71
CA PHE A 89 9.21 21.21 -10.76
C PHE A 89 10.38 21.17 -9.78
N ALA A 90 10.61 20.06 -9.07
CA ALA A 90 11.65 19.97 -8.04
C ALA A 90 13.06 20.17 -8.63
N PRO A 91 13.79 21.25 -8.28
CA PRO A 91 15.13 21.49 -8.83
C PRO A 91 16.17 20.54 -8.26
N ASN A 92 15.90 19.93 -7.10
CA ASN A 92 16.81 19.03 -6.41
C ASN A 92 16.04 18.01 -5.56
N TYR A 93 16.76 17.02 -5.04
CA TYR A 93 16.20 15.93 -4.25
C TYR A 93 15.51 16.42 -2.95
N ALA A 94 16.00 17.48 -2.31
CA ALA A 94 15.38 18.01 -1.09
C ALA A 94 13.96 18.53 -1.35
N VAL A 95 13.73 19.19 -2.48
CA VAL A 95 12.36 19.61 -2.88
C VAL A 95 11.48 18.40 -3.20
N ALA A 96 12.05 17.33 -3.78
CA ALA A 96 11.31 16.08 -3.96
C ALA A 96 10.90 15.46 -2.62
N VAL A 97 11.76 15.49 -1.59
CA VAL A 97 11.40 15.06 -0.23
C VAL A 97 10.21 15.87 0.28
N VAL A 98 10.28 17.20 0.25
CA VAL A 98 9.18 18.08 0.70
C VAL A 98 7.88 17.79 -0.05
N ALA A 99 7.95 17.60 -1.37
CA ALA A 99 6.80 17.19 -2.18
C ALA A 99 6.14 15.93 -1.62
N ARG A 100 6.92 14.90 -1.28
CA ARG A 100 6.41 13.66 -0.69
C ARG A 100 5.80 13.86 0.69
N LEU A 101 6.39 14.70 1.54
CA LEU A 101 5.84 15.02 2.87
C LEU A 101 4.44 15.64 2.75
N VAL A 102 4.21 16.52 1.76
CA VAL A 102 2.90 17.15 1.53
C VAL A 102 1.82 16.11 1.23
N ALA A 103 2.08 15.16 0.32
CA ALA A 103 1.11 14.09 0.04
C ALA A 103 0.93 13.14 1.23
N ALA A 104 2.01 12.82 1.96
CA ALA A 104 1.97 11.92 3.12
C ALA A 104 1.04 12.45 4.22
N ALA A 105 1.08 13.76 4.49
CA ALA A 105 0.21 14.40 5.49
C ALA A 105 -1.28 14.20 5.18
N GLY A 106 -1.69 14.31 3.91
CA GLY A 106 -3.08 14.11 3.50
C GLY A 106 -3.52 12.63 3.39
N HIS A 107 -2.56 11.71 3.23
CA HIS A 107 -2.82 10.32 2.91
C HIS A 107 -3.64 9.60 3.99
N GLY A 108 -3.16 9.62 5.24
CA GLY A 108 -3.84 8.93 6.35
C GLY A 108 -5.25 9.49 6.60
N VAL A 109 -5.44 10.80 6.43
CA VAL A 109 -6.74 11.44 6.55
C VAL A 109 -7.70 10.96 5.48
N PHE A 110 -7.27 10.90 4.21
CA PHE A 110 -8.10 10.39 3.10
C PHE A 110 -8.60 8.97 3.39
N TRP A 111 -7.70 8.07 3.79
CA TRP A 111 -8.06 6.68 4.08
C TRP A 111 -8.99 6.51 5.28
N SER A 112 -8.91 7.41 6.26
CA SER A 112 -9.80 7.37 7.44
C SER A 112 -11.27 7.69 7.10
N ILE A 113 -11.53 8.49 6.06
CA ILE A 113 -12.87 8.98 5.74
C ILE A 113 -13.51 8.26 4.56
N VAL A 114 -12.70 7.75 3.63
CA VAL A 114 -13.19 7.25 2.34
C VAL A 114 -14.15 6.06 2.47
N ALA A 115 -13.87 5.14 3.42
CA ALA A 115 -14.74 4.00 3.70
C ALA A 115 -16.10 4.45 4.25
N ALA A 116 -16.10 5.35 5.25
CA ALA A 116 -17.32 5.91 5.84
C ALA A 116 -18.14 6.71 4.81
N MET A 117 -17.48 7.52 3.97
CA MET A 117 -18.14 8.23 2.87
C MET A 117 -18.79 7.25 1.90
N SER A 118 -18.12 6.15 1.55
CA SER A 118 -18.69 5.15 0.65
C SER A 118 -19.94 4.48 1.25
N ALA A 119 -19.89 4.11 2.53
CA ALA A 119 -21.00 3.49 3.23
C ALA A 119 -22.26 4.37 3.21
N ARG A 120 -22.09 5.67 3.44
CA ARG A 120 -23.20 6.65 3.45
C ARG A 120 -23.86 6.86 2.10
N LEU A 121 -23.16 6.60 0.99
CA LEU A 121 -23.72 6.74 -0.36
C LEU A 121 -24.71 5.64 -0.73
N LEU A 122 -24.52 4.42 -0.22
CA LEU A 122 -25.31 3.24 -0.55
C LEU A 122 -26.27 2.78 0.56
N GLY A 123 -26.14 3.34 1.76
CA GLY A 123 -26.92 2.97 2.93
C GLY A 123 -26.30 1.82 3.74
N PRO A 124 -26.74 1.64 5.00
CA PRO A 124 -26.13 0.70 5.95
C PRO A 124 -26.21 -0.77 5.49
N GLU A 125 -27.22 -1.14 4.71
CA GLU A 125 -27.38 -2.51 4.20
C GLU A 125 -26.37 -2.88 3.11
N ARG A 126 -25.66 -1.90 2.54
CA ARG A 126 -24.80 -2.08 1.36
C ARG A 126 -23.37 -1.58 1.57
N VAL A 127 -22.93 -1.43 2.83
CA VAL A 127 -21.59 -0.95 3.20
C VAL A 127 -20.49 -1.76 2.52
N GLY A 128 -20.53 -3.10 2.60
CA GLY A 128 -19.50 -3.94 1.99
C GLY A 128 -19.37 -3.74 0.49
N ARG A 129 -20.50 -3.58 -0.22
CA ARG A 129 -20.51 -3.30 -1.66
C ARG A 129 -19.95 -1.91 -1.97
N ALA A 130 -20.25 -0.91 -1.13
CA ALA A 130 -19.74 0.44 -1.29
C ALA A 130 -18.22 0.50 -1.14
N THR A 131 -17.70 -0.09 -0.06
CA THR A 131 -16.27 -0.17 0.21
C THR A 131 -15.54 -0.94 -0.89
N ALA A 132 -16.12 -2.05 -1.38
CA ALA A 132 -15.52 -2.82 -2.46
C ALA A 132 -15.36 -2.02 -3.76
N VAL A 133 -16.38 -1.26 -4.18
CA VAL A 133 -16.32 -0.43 -5.39
C VAL A 133 -15.26 0.67 -5.26
N VAL A 134 -15.18 1.31 -4.10
CA VAL A 134 -14.22 2.40 -3.88
C VAL A 134 -12.78 1.85 -3.78
N PHE A 135 -12.58 0.73 -3.09
CA PHE A 135 -11.25 0.13 -2.95
C PHE A 135 -10.79 -0.63 -4.20
N ALA A 136 -11.68 -0.88 -5.17
CA ALA A 136 -11.27 -1.34 -6.50
C ALA A 136 -10.25 -0.38 -7.14
N GLY A 137 -10.34 0.93 -6.85
CA GLY A 137 -9.35 1.91 -7.28
C GLY A 137 -7.93 1.62 -6.80
N ASN A 138 -7.77 1.14 -5.56
CA ASN A 138 -6.47 0.72 -5.03
C ASN A 138 -5.89 -0.44 -5.83
N SER A 139 -6.69 -1.47 -6.10
CA SER A 139 -6.25 -2.60 -6.91
C SER A 139 -5.90 -2.19 -8.34
N LEU A 140 -6.69 -1.28 -8.93
CA LEU A 140 -6.40 -0.72 -10.26
C LEU A 140 -5.11 0.11 -10.27
N ALA A 141 -4.73 0.76 -9.17
CA ALA A 141 -3.47 1.51 -9.10
C ALA A 141 -2.26 0.58 -9.24
N PHE A 142 -2.25 -0.55 -8.53
CA PHE A 142 -1.19 -1.56 -8.67
C PHE A 142 -1.22 -2.25 -10.03
N LEU A 143 -2.40 -2.48 -10.61
CA LEU A 143 -2.55 -3.12 -11.93
C LEU A 143 -2.16 -2.20 -13.10
N LEU A 144 -2.60 -0.95 -13.07
CA LEU A 144 -2.51 0.00 -14.20
C LEU A 144 -1.66 1.21 -13.87
N GLY A 145 -1.84 1.79 -12.68
CA GLY A 145 -1.18 3.03 -12.28
C GLY A 145 0.35 2.96 -12.36
N LEU A 146 0.97 1.95 -11.73
CA LEU A 146 2.42 1.79 -11.70
C LEU A 146 3.00 1.51 -13.11
N PRO A 147 2.48 0.55 -13.91
CA PRO A 147 2.93 0.34 -15.28
C PRO A 147 2.77 1.57 -16.18
N LEU A 148 1.66 2.30 -16.06
CA LEU A 148 1.42 3.52 -16.83
C LEU A 148 2.39 4.62 -16.43
N CYS A 149 2.69 4.78 -15.14
CA CYS A 149 3.70 5.72 -14.68
C CYS A 149 5.08 5.36 -15.23
N SER A 150 5.48 4.10 -15.16
CA SER A 150 6.74 3.61 -15.74
C SER A 150 6.82 3.87 -17.26
N TRP A 151 5.74 3.59 -17.98
CA TRP A 151 5.66 3.81 -19.43
C TRP A 151 5.73 5.30 -19.78
N LEU A 152 4.93 6.15 -19.11
CA LEU A 152 4.99 7.60 -19.25
C LEU A 152 6.37 8.15 -18.87
N GLY A 153 7.00 7.59 -17.85
CA GLY A 153 8.35 7.97 -17.42
C GLY A 153 9.39 7.75 -18.50
N SER A 154 9.19 6.72 -19.32
CA SER A 154 10.04 6.41 -20.48
C SER A 154 9.71 7.29 -21.69
N ALA A 155 8.44 7.68 -21.88
CA ALA A 155 7.98 8.44 -23.05
C ALA A 155 8.14 9.96 -22.90
N ILE A 156 7.78 10.52 -21.74
CA ILE A 156 7.71 11.97 -21.48
C ILE A 156 8.53 12.39 -20.25
N GLY A 157 9.31 11.47 -19.68
CA GLY A 157 10.12 11.70 -18.48
C GLY A 157 9.32 11.72 -17.18
N TRP A 158 10.03 11.64 -16.06
CA TRP A 158 9.42 11.60 -14.73
C TRP A 158 8.70 12.90 -14.34
N ARG A 159 9.15 14.05 -14.87
CA ARG A 159 8.51 15.37 -14.66
C ARG A 159 7.15 15.45 -15.33
N GLY A 160 7.07 15.08 -16.61
CA GLY A 160 5.82 15.02 -17.36
C GLY A 160 4.84 14.01 -16.74
N THR A 161 5.36 12.86 -16.31
CA THR A 161 4.55 11.84 -15.61
C THR A 161 3.95 12.37 -14.31
N ALA A 162 4.73 13.09 -13.49
CA ALA A 162 4.22 13.71 -12.28
C ALA A 162 3.12 14.74 -12.57
N LEU A 163 3.24 15.55 -13.63
CA LEU A 163 2.17 16.47 -14.06
C LEU A 163 0.91 15.74 -14.53
N VAL A 164 1.05 14.63 -15.26
CA VAL A 164 -0.11 13.79 -15.66
C VAL A 164 -0.83 13.25 -14.43
N VAL A 165 -0.09 12.73 -13.45
CA VAL A 165 -0.68 12.23 -12.19
C VAL A 165 -1.33 13.38 -11.39
N ALA A 166 -0.72 14.56 -11.36
CA ALA A 166 -1.33 15.76 -10.75
C ALA A 166 -2.64 16.15 -11.45
N GLY A 167 -2.68 16.11 -12.79
CA GLY A 167 -3.88 16.39 -13.58
C GLY A 167 -5.00 15.39 -13.31
N ILE A 168 -4.69 14.09 -13.26
CA ILE A 168 -5.66 13.04 -12.91
C ILE A 168 -6.18 13.26 -11.47
N ALA A 169 -5.32 13.66 -10.54
CA ALA A 169 -5.72 13.95 -9.16
C ALA A 169 -6.66 15.17 -9.09
N ALA A 170 -6.38 16.22 -9.86
CA ALA A 170 -7.23 17.40 -9.95
C ALA A 170 -8.60 17.06 -10.57
N LEU A 171 -8.64 16.23 -11.61
CA LEU A 171 -9.88 15.74 -12.21
C LEU A 171 -10.68 14.87 -11.22
N SER A 172 -10.01 14.05 -10.42
CA SER A 172 -10.65 13.27 -9.35
C SER A 172 -11.25 14.18 -8.26
N ALA A 173 -10.53 15.22 -7.84
CA ALA A 173 -11.05 16.22 -6.91
C ALA A 173 -12.29 16.93 -7.48
N LEU A 174 -12.25 17.33 -8.75
CA LEU A 174 -13.40 17.91 -9.43
C LEU A 174 -14.59 16.93 -9.47
N ALA A 175 -14.33 15.66 -9.82
CA ALA A 175 -15.35 14.62 -9.81
C ALA A 175 -15.99 14.45 -8.43
N ILE A 176 -15.20 14.44 -7.35
CA ILE A 176 -15.72 14.43 -5.97
C ILE A 176 -16.57 15.67 -5.71
N ARG A 177 -16.08 16.86 -6.05
CA ARG A 177 -16.77 18.14 -5.79
C ARG A 177 -18.16 18.20 -6.42
N VAL A 178 -18.30 17.68 -7.64
CA VAL A 178 -19.57 17.74 -8.41
C VAL A 178 -20.52 16.57 -8.11
N SER A 179 -19.99 15.40 -7.73
CA SER A 179 -20.79 14.17 -7.57
C SER A 179 -21.12 13.81 -6.13
N VAL A 180 -20.27 14.19 -5.17
CA VAL A 180 -20.45 13.91 -3.74
C VAL A 180 -21.10 15.13 -3.08
N SER A 181 -22.27 14.94 -2.46
CA SER A 181 -22.92 15.97 -1.66
C SER A 181 -22.13 16.26 -0.38
N PRO A 182 -22.28 17.47 0.21
CA PRO A 182 -21.79 17.74 1.56
C PRO A 182 -22.23 16.68 2.56
N LEU A 183 -21.29 16.20 3.36
CA LEU A 183 -21.53 15.19 4.39
C LEU A 183 -21.07 15.77 5.73
N PRO A 184 -21.96 15.84 6.74
CA PRO A 184 -21.62 16.44 8.04
C PRO A 184 -20.42 15.74 8.69
N PRO A 185 -19.67 16.47 9.54
CA PRO A 185 -18.62 15.88 10.36
C PRO A 185 -19.17 14.73 11.20
N GLU A 186 -18.40 13.67 11.34
CA GLU A 186 -18.73 12.54 12.20
C GLU A 186 -17.95 12.73 13.50
N HIS A 187 -18.67 13.09 14.57
CA HIS A 187 -18.11 13.16 15.92
C HIS A 187 -18.03 11.74 16.44
N GLY A 188 -16.87 11.09 16.46
CA GLY A 188 -16.86 9.71 16.97
C GLY A 188 -15.59 8.88 17.03
N THR A 189 -14.47 9.25 16.42
CA THR A 189 -13.23 8.49 16.67
C THR A 189 -12.51 9.07 17.86
N ALA A 190 -12.79 8.49 19.03
CA ALA A 190 -12.06 8.80 20.26
C ALA A 190 -10.55 8.73 19.99
N PRO A 191 -9.75 9.68 20.49
CA PRO A 191 -8.30 9.56 20.43
C PRO A 191 -7.90 8.27 21.15
N HIS A 192 -7.34 7.31 20.41
CA HIS A 192 -6.79 6.12 21.03
C HIS A 192 -5.70 6.56 22.02
N ASN A 193 -5.98 6.39 23.31
CA ASN A 193 -5.04 6.71 24.37
C ASN A 193 -3.71 5.97 24.13
N VAL A 194 -2.57 6.65 24.25
CA VAL A 194 -1.23 6.06 24.12
C VAL A 194 -1.06 4.82 25.00
N ALA A 195 -1.70 4.81 26.18
CA ALA A 195 -1.73 3.66 27.07
C ALA A 195 -2.48 2.44 26.46
N ALA A 196 -3.57 2.68 25.73
CA ALA A 196 -4.32 1.64 25.03
C ALA A 196 -3.52 1.07 23.86
N VAL A 197 -2.80 1.92 23.11
CA VAL A 197 -1.89 1.49 22.05
C VAL A 197 -0.75 0.63 22.61
N ARG A 198 -0.11 1.07 23.72
CA ARG A 198 0.92 0.29 24.41
C ARG A 198 0.39 -1.07 24.85
N HIS A 199 -0.79 -1.12 25.47
CA HIS A 199 -1.40 -2.36 25.92
C HIS A 199 -1.71 -3.32 24.75
N ALA A 200 -2.18 -2.79 23.62
CA ALA A 200 -2.46 -3.59 22.42
C ALA A 200 -1.18 -4.11 21.74
N LEU A 201 -0.06 -3.39 21.83
CA LEU A 201 1.25 -3.85 21.37
C LEU A 201 1.79 -5.01 22.21
N THR A 202 1.54 -4.99 23.52
CA THR A 202 1.99 -6.04 24.45
C THR A 202 1.01 -7.20 24.62
N ASP A 203 -0.15 -7.12 23.97
CA ASP A 203 -1.18 -8.15 24.06
C ASP A 203 -0.68 -9.47 23.44
N ARG A 204 -0.66 -10.54 24.23
CA ARG A 204 -0.15 -11.85 23.81
C ARG A 204 -0.90 -12.43 22.61
N ALA A 205 -2.15 -12.04 22.38
CA ALA A 205 -2.92 -12.47 21.21
C ALA A 205 -2.58 -11.67 19.94
N LEU A 206 -2.29 -10.37 20.08
CA LEU A 206 -2.02 -9.46 18.96
C LEU A 206 -0.53 -9.42 18.56
N ALA A 207 0.38 -9.58 19.52
CA ALA A 207 1.81 -9.47 19.30
C ALA A 207 2.33 -10.39 18.17
N PRO A 208 1.94 -11.67 18.07
CA PRO A 208 2.37 -12.53 16.96
C PRO A 208 1.85 -12.05 15.59
N VAL A 209 0.65 -11.50 15.54
CA VAL A 209 0.06 -11.01 14.28
C VAL A 209 0.72 -9.71 13.84
N ASN A 210 0.98 -8.81 14.78
CA ASN A 210 1.71 -7.57 14.52
C ASN A 210 3.17 -7.85 14.12
N LEU A 211 3.84 -8.80 14.77
CA LEU A 211 5.18 -9.24 14.37
C LEU A 211 5.18 -9.83 12.96
N ALA A 212 4.23 -10.72 12.65
CA ALA A 212 4.08 -11.25 11.29
C ALA A 212 3.81 -10.13 10.28
N THR A 213 3.00 -9.13 10.63
CA THR A 213 2.74 -7.96 9.80
C THR A 213 4.03 -7.19 9.50
N VAL A 214 4.80 -6.81 10.52
CA VAL A 214 6.07 -6.10 10.34
C VAL A 214 7.00 -6.90 9.45
N LEU A 215 7.17 -8.21 9.71
CA LEU A 215 8.07 -9.06 8.92
C LEU A 215 7.65 -9.16 7.45
N VAL A 216 6.39 -9.51 7.18
CA VAL A 216 5.89 -9.69 5.80
C VAL A 216 5.96 -8.38 5.03
N VAL A 217 5.54 -7.27 5.65
CA VAL A 217 5.52 -5.95 4.99
C VAL A 217 6.94 -5.43 4.79
N LEU A 218 7.84 -5.58 5.77
CA LEU A 218 9.26 -5.23 5.61
C LEU A 218 9.88 -6.01 4.47
N GLY A 219 9.72 -7.34 4.45
CA GLY A 219 10.26 -8.17 3.39
C GLY A 219 9.70 -7.80 2.02
N HIS A 220 8.38 -7.61 1.91
CA HIS A 220 7.75 -7.20 0.66
C HIS A 220 8.28 -5.84 0.18
N PHE A 221 8.29 -4.81 1.03
CA PHE A 221 8.73 -3.47 0.63
C PHE A 221 10.25 -3.32 0.49
N ALA A 222 11.05 -4.21 1.07
CA ALA A 222 12.48 -4.30 0.77
C ALA A 222 12.73 -4.61 -0.70
N ALA A 223 12.00 -5.58 -1.28
CA ALA A 223 12.09 -5.88 -2.70
C ALA A 223 11.25 -4.93 -3.56
N PHE A 224 10.01 -4.63 -3.16
CA PHE A 224 9.02 -3.95 -4.00
C PHE A 224 9.39 -2.50 -4.27
N THR A 225 9.94 -1.80 -3.27
CA THR A 225 10.40 -0.41 -3.44
C THR A 225 11.42 -0.29 -4.57
N TYR A 226 12.22 -1.34 -4.79
CA TYR A 226 13.26 -1.40 -5.80
C TYR A 226 12.92 -2.33 -6.96
N ILE A 227 11.63 -2.65 -7.18
CA ILE A 227 11.20 -3.63 -8.19
C ILE A 227 11.69 -3.25 -9.59
N THR A 228 11.73 -1.97 -9.93
CA THR A 228 12.21 -1.49 -11.25
C THR A 228 13.71 -1.67 -11.41
N VAL A 229 14.49 -1.51 -10.33
CA VAL A 229 15.93 -1.81 -10.30
C VAL A 229 16.15 -3.32 -10.39
N LEU A 230 15.39 -4.10 -9.63
CA LEU A 230 15.45 -5.58 -9.66
C LEU A 230 15.13 -6.13 -11.05
N ILE A 231 14.12 -5.59 -11.74
CA ILE A 231 13.80 -5.95 -13.13
C ILE A 231 14.97 -5.59 -14.07
N GLY A 232 15.58 -4.43 -13.91
CA GLY A 232 16.75 -4.03 -14.70
C GLY A 232 17.97 -4.93 -14.47
N ASP A 233 18.27 -5.25 -13.21
CA ASP A 233 19.45 -6.00 -12.81
C ASP A 233 19.33 -7.49 -13.13
N TYR A 234 18.18 -8.13 -12.84
CA TYR A 234 18.01 -9.59 -12.98
C TYR A 234 17.30 -10.01 -14.27
N VAL A 235 16.47 -9.15 -14.86
CA VAL A 235 15.72 -9.47 -16.09
C VAL A 235 16.25 -8.71 -17.30
N HIS A 236 17.05 -7.66 -17.09
CA HIS A 236 17.62 -6.82 -18.15
C HIS A 236 16.56 -6.14 -19.03
N LEU A 237 15.41 -5.81 -18.43
CA LEU A 237 14.33 -5.08 -19.11
C LEU A 237 14.34 -3.60 -18.74
N SER A 238 14.05 -2.76 -19.74
CA SER A 238 13.85 -1.31 -19.59
C SER A 238 12.67 -0.84 -20.43
N GLY A 239 12.27 0.43 -20.25
CA GLY A 239 11.26 1.08 -21.10
C GLY A 239 9.90 0.37 -21.11
N SER A 240 9.37 0.12 -22.30
CA SER A 240 8.05 -0.52 -22.49
C SER A 240 8.02 -1.96 -21.98
N ALA A 241 9.11 -2.73 -22.12
CA ALA A 241 9.17 -4.12 -21.66
C ALA A 241 9.12 -4.22 -20.13
N LEU A 242 9.84 -3.34 -19.42
CA LEU A 242 9.74 -3.22 -17.96
C LEU A 242 8.31 -2.89 -17.53
N SER A 243 7.67 -1.95 -18.24
CA SER A 243 6.29 -1.55 -17.98
C SER A 243 5.31 -2.72 -18.21
N GLY A 244 5.55 -3.54 -19.23
CA GLY A 244 4.80 -4.78 -19.48
C GLY A 244 4.95 -5.81 -18.36
N LEU A 245 6.16 -5.98 -17.80
CA LEU A 245 6.37 -6.88 -16.67
C LEU A 245 5.72 -6.37 -15.39
N LEU A 246 5.75 -5.05 -15.13
CA LEU A 246 5.00 -4.45 -14.03
C LEU A 246 3.49 -4.65 -14.19
N PHE A 247 2.97 -4.58 -15.41
CA PHE A 247 1.56 -4.86 -15.68
C PHE A 247 1.22 -6.32 -15.39
N ALA A 248 2.06 -7.26 -15.83
CA ALA A 248 1.91 -8.67 -15.49
C ALA A 248 1.98 -8.92 -13.97
N HIS A 249 2.90 -8.24 -13.27
CA HIS A 249 2.99 -8.28 -11.81
C HIS A 249 1.69 -7.77 -11.16
N GLY A 250 1.19 -6.61 -11.56
CA GLY A 250 -0.09 -6.08 -11.06
C GLY A 250 -1.28 -7.00 -11.33
N ALA A 251 -1.34 -7.64 -12.51
CA ALA A 251 -2.38 -8.60 -12.88
C ALA A 251 -2.34 -9.86 -12.00
N ALA A 252 -1.15 -10.41 -11.79
CA ALA A 252 -0.94 -11.53 -10.87
C ALA A 252 -1.31 -11.16 -9.43
N GLY A 253 -1.03 -9.91 -9.00
CA GLY A 253 -1.46 -9.39 -7.71
C GLY A 253 -2.98 -9.36 -7.54
N LEU A 254 -3.72 -8.95 -8.58
CA LEU A 254 -5.18 -8.97 -8.55
C LEU A 254 -5.73 -10.41 -8.45
N VAL A 255 -5.16 -11.36 -9.20
CA VAL A 255 -5.51 -12.77 -9.08
C VAL A 255 -5.23 -13.28 -7.65
N GLY A 256 -4.07 -12.93 -7.11
CA GLY A 256 -3.70 -13.22 -5.73
C GLY A 256 -4.70 -12.71 -4.70
N LEU A 257 -5.09 -11.44 -4.81
CA LEU A 257 -6.09 -10.82 -3.95
C LEU A 257 -7.41 -11.61 -3.95
N LEU A 258 -7.91 -12.00 -5.13
CA LEU A 258 -9.16 -12.76 -5.27
C LEU A 258 -9.05 -14.16 -4.66
N LEU A 259 -7.96 -14.88 -4.95
CA LEU A 259 -7.72 -16.23 -4.44
C LEU A 259 -7.57 -16.21 -2.91
N ILE A 260 -6.67 -15.37 -2.39
CA ILE A 260 -6.41 -15.26 -0.96
C ILE A 260 -7.65 -14.75 -0.21
N GLY A 261 -8.37 -13.76 -0.77
CA GLY A 261 -9.64 -13.29 -0.21
C GLY A 261 -10.66 -14.41 -0.05
N ARG A 262 -10.84 -15.25 -1.08
CA ARG A 262 -11.78 -16.39 -1.06
C ARG A 262 -11.46 -17.42 0.02
N TYR A 263 -10.19 -17.66 0.32
CA TYR A 263 -9.76 -18.66 1.30
C TYR A 263 -9.39 -18.07 2.68
N SER A 264 -9.46 -16.75 2.86
CA SER A 264 -9.03 -16.06 4.08
C SER A 264 -9.86 -16.43 5.32
N ASP A 265 -11.16 -16.65 5.15
CA ASP A 265 -12.07 -17.05 6.25
C ASP A 265 -12.17 -18.56 6.40
N SER A 266 -12.18 -19.28 5.28
CA SER A 266 -12.34 -20.73 5.30
C SER A 266 -11.06 -21.44 5.72
N ARG A 267 -9.86 -20.96 5.39
CA ARG A 267 -8.61 -21.66 5.74
C ARG A 267 -7.54 -20.67 6.21
N PRO A 268 -7.80 -19.86 7.25
CA PRO A 268 -6.96 -18.71 7.61
C PRO A 268 -5.47 -19.05 7.77
N ARG A 269 -5.16 -20.14 8.49
CA ARG A 269 -3.76 -20.56 8.70
C ARG A 269 -3.11 -21.05 7.41
N ALA A 270 -3.79 -21.88 6.63
CA ALA A 270 -3.23 -22.38 5.36
C ALA A 270 -3.00 -21.22 4.39
N THR A 271 -3.96 -20.31 4.28
CA THR A 271 -3.87 -19.11 3.45
C THR A 271 -2.72 -18.20 3.90
N ALA A 272 -2.55 -17.98 5.21
CA ALA A 272 -1.43 -17.20 5.74
C ALA A 272 -0.08 -17.87 5.45
N LEU A 273 0.02 -19.20 5.58
CA LEU A 273 1.23 -19.95 5.25
C LEU A 273 1.55 -19.89 3.75
N VAL A 274 0.55 -19.94 2.87
CA VAL A 274 0.73 -19.75 1.43
C VAL A 274 1.25 -18.36 1.11
N VAL A 275 0.74 -17.32 1.78
CA VAL A 275 1.24 -15.95 1.62
C VAL A 275 2.70 -15.84 2.08
N THR A 276 3.01 -16.20 3.32
CA THR A 276 4.37 -16.06 3.86
C THR A 276 5.37 -16.96 3.15
N GLY A 277 4.98 -18.20 2.84
CA GLY A 277 5.81 -19.19 2.17
C GLY A 277 5.99 -18.88 0.69
N GLY A 278 4.94 -18.42 0.02
CA GLY A 278 5.01 -17.99 -1.38
C GLY A 278 5.91 -16.76 -1.57
N LEU A 279 5.80 -15.77 -0.68
CA LEU A 279 6.72 -14.63 -0.64
C LEU A 279 8.18 -15.11 -0.49
N ALA A 280 8.44 -15.95 0.52
CA ALA A 280 9.79 -16.48 0.78
C ALA A 280 10.33 -17.30 -0.41
N ALA A 281 9.53 -18.19 -0.96
CA ALA A 281 9.92 -19.05 -2.07
C ALA A 281 10.28 -18.25 -3.32
N CYS A 282 9.50 -17.23 -3.69
CA CYS A 282 9.81 -16.39 -4.84
C CYS A 282 11.11 -15.60 -4.63
N MET A 283 11.36 -15.09 -3.42
CA MET A 283 12.60 -14.40 -3.10
C MET A 283 13.82 -15.34 -3.11
N LEU A 284 13.67 -16.58 -2.61
CA LEU A 284 14.71 -17.60 -2.70
C LEU A 284 15.01 -17.97 -4.16
N VAL A 285 13.99 -18.11 -5.00
CA VAL A 285 14.18 -18.32 -6.44
C VAL A 285 14.95 -17.16 -7.06
N LEU A 286 14.64 -15.91 -6.72
CA LEU A 286 15.39 -14.75 -7.21
C LEU A 286 16.85 -14.73 -6.73
N LEU A 287 17.13 -15.11 -5.48
CA LEU A 287 18.50 -15.23 -4.97
C LEU A 287 19.30 -16.32 -5.69
N LEU A 288 18.68 -17.47 -5.91
CA LEU A 288 19.32 -18.64 -6.53
C LEU A 288 19.48 -18.45 -8.04
N ALA A 289 18.49 -17.85 -8.71
CA ALA A 289 18.57 -17.51 -10.11
C ALA A 289 19.68 -16.46 -10.34
N GLY A 290 19.81 -15.48 -9.45
CA GLY A 290 20.79 -14.40 -9.58
C GLY A 290 20.71 -13.77 -10.99
N HIS A 291 21.85 -13.76 -11.69
CA HIS A 291 21.96 -13.33 -13.09
C HIS A 291 21.93 -14.50 -14.09
N GLY A 292 21.64 -15.73 -13.63
CA GLY A 292 21.75 -16.95 -14.44
C GLY A 292 20.58 -17.19 -15.39
N SER A 293 19.41 -16.59 -15.14
CA SER A 293 18.23 -16.74 -16.02
C SER A 293 17.23 -15.59 -15.86
N ALA A 294 17.19 -14.69 -16.85
CA ALA A 294 16.23 -13.60 -16.92
C ALA A 294 14.77 -14.10 -16.94
N LEU A 295 14.50 -15.22 -17.61
CA LEU A 295 13.16 -15.80 -17.66
C LEU A 295 12.70 -16.28 -16.28
N THR A 296 13.59 -16.93 -15.53
CA THR A 296 13.29 -17.40 -14.17
C THR A 296 13.04 -16.21 -13.23
N ALA A 297 13.85 -15.15 -13.35
CA ALA A 297 13.65 -13.93 -12.58
C ALA A 297 12.32 -13.22 -12.92
N ALA A 298 11.98 -13.08 -14.20
CA ALA A 298 10.71 -12.52 -14.65
C ALA A 298 9.51 -13.33 -14.10
N ALA A 299 9.57 -14.65 -14.21
CA ALA A 299 8.53 -15.54 -13.68
C ALA A 299 8.39 -15.40 -12.16
N ALA A 300 9.50 -15.33 -11.43
CA ALA A 300 9.48 -15.15 -9.98
C ALA A 300 8.91 -13.79 -9.56
N ILE A 301 9.23 -12.70 -10.29
CA ILE A 301 8.68 -11.36 -10.04
C ILE A 301 7.16 -11.36 -10.23
N VAL A 302 6.66 -11.97 -11.31
CA VAL A 302 5.21 -12.06 -11.56
C VAL A 302 4.52 -12.97 -10.53
N ALA A 303 5.09 -14.14 -10.26
CA ALA A 303 4.53 -15.10 -9.31
C ALA A 303 4.48 -14.55 -7.88
N TRP A 304 5.49 -13.76 -7.48
CA TRP A 304 5.57 -13.10 -6.18
C TRP A 304 4.39 -12.15 -5.92
N ALA A 305 3.80 -11.56 -6.96
CA ALA A 305 2.64 -10.70 -6.80
C ALA A 305 1.42 -11.44 -6.25
N VAL A 306 1.27 -12.74 -6.54
CA VAL A 306 0.11 -13.54 -6.12
C VAL A 306 0.00 -13.61 -4.58
N PRO A 307 1.01 -14.05 -3.81
CA PRO A 307 0.94 -14.00 -2.36
C PRO A 307 0.92 -12.56 -1.82
N ALA A 308 1.61 -11.61 -2.49
CA ALA A 308 1.62 -10.20 -2.07
C ALA A 308 0.23 -9.56 -2.15
N GLY A 309 -0.54 -9.83 -3.21
CA GLY A 309 -1.85 -9.22 -3.44
C GLY A 309 -2.88 -9.50 -2.33
N GLY A 310 -2.74 -10.63 -1.64
CA GLY A 310 -3.63 -11.03 -0.54
C GLY A 310 -3.10 -10.73 0.86
N MET A 311 -1.88 -10.21 1.01
CA MET A 311 -1.20 -10.14 2.31
C MET A 311 -1.93 -9.25 3.32
N GLY A 312 -2.42 -8.09 2.88
CA GLY A 312 -3.16 -7.17 3.75
C GLY A 312 -4.48 -7.78 4.21
N VAL A 313 -5.17 -8.52 3.35
CA VAL A 313 -6.45 -9.16 3.68
C VAL A 313 -6.27 -10.21 4.77
N ILE A 314 -5.31 -11.11 4.60
CA ILE A 314 -5.12 -12.20 5.57
C ILE A 314 -4.58 -11.70 6.92
N LEU A 315 -3.69 -10.69 6.90
CA LEU A 315 -3.15 -10.09 8.12
C LEU A 315 -4.22 -9.29 8.87
N GLN A 316 -4.97 -8.42 8.19
CA GLN A 316 -6.10 -7.68 8.77
C GLN A 316 -7.14 -8.63 9.38
N ALA A 317 -7.51 -9.70 8.65
CA ALA A 317 -8.47 -10.67 9.15
C ALA A 317 -7.94 -11.42 10.40
N ALA A 318 -6.64 -11.70 10.48
CA ALA A 318 -6.03 -12.31 11.65
C ALA A 318 -6.03 -11.37 12.87
N VAL A 319 -5.77 -10.07 12.66
CA VAL A 319 -5.85 -9.05 13.70
C VAL A 319 -7.25 -8.97 14.26
N LEU A 320 -8.27 -8.89 13.40
CA LEU A 320 -9.66 -8.81 13.82
C LEU A 320 -10.15 -10.06 14.57
N ARG A 321 -9.68 -11.25 14.18
CA ARG A 321 -9.96 -12.50 14.90
C ARG A 321 -9.30 -12.54 16.27
N ALA A 322 -8.07 -12.06 16.38
CA ALA A 322 -7.34 -12.02 17.66
C ALA A 322 -7.87 -10.95 18.62
N ALA A 323 -8.47 -9.88 18.10
CA ALA A 323 -8.94 -8.74 18.88
C ALA A 323 -10.21 -8.97 19.70
N GLY A 324 -11.04 -9.96 19.32
CA GLY A 324 -12.33 -10.19 19.96
C GLY A 324 -13.21 -8.94 19.91
N THR A 325 -13.56 -8.38 21.09
CA THR A 325 -14.38 -7.17 21.22
C THR A 325 -13.63 -5.85 21.01
N ARG A 326 -12.29 -5.86 20.88
CA ARG A 326 -11.43 -4.66 20.77
C ARG A 326 -10.93 -4.41 19.34
N GLN A 327 -11.79 -4.60 18.33
CA GLN A 327 -11.41 -4.61 16.92
C GLN A 327 -10.82 -3.29 16.40
N ASP A 328 -11.34 -2.15 16.86
CA ASP A 328 -10.89 -0.82 16.40
C ASP A 328 -9.44 -0.55 16.82
N LEU A 329 -9.14 -0.78 18.10
CA LEU A 329 -7.78 -0.61 18.64
C LEU A 329 -6.77 -1.55 17.99
N ALA A 330 -7.17 -2.81 17.76
CA ALA A 330 -6.32 -3.79 17.11
C ALA A 330 -6.03 -3.41 15.64
N SER A 331 -7.04 -2.92 14.91
CA SER A 331 -6.88 -2.42 13.54
C SER A 331 -5.94 -1.21 13.49
N ALA A 332 -6.05 -0.28 14.44
CA ALA A 332 -5.16 0.87 14.51
C ALA A 332 -3.69 0.45 14.72
N VAL A 333 -3.44 -0.51 15.63
CA VAL A 333 -2.09 -1.04 15.90
C VAL A 333 -1.54 -1.78 14.69
N TYR A 334 -2.37 -2.55 13.99
CA TYR A 334 -1.99 -3.21 12.74
C TYR A 334 -1.55 -2.21 11.67
N ILE A 335 -2.28 -1.10 11.49
CA ILE A 335 -1.91 -0.08 10.50
C ILE A 335 -0.53 0.50 10.83
N VAL A 336 -0.27 0.79 12.11
CA VAL A 336 1.06 1.25 12.55
C VAL A 336 2.13 0.20 12.24
N ALA A 337 1.89 -1.07 12.56
CA ALA A 337 2.82 -2.16 12.26
C ALA A 337 3.08 -2.28 10.74
N PHE A 338 2.05 -2.09 9.92
CA PHE A 338 2.16 -2.07 8.46
C PHE A 338 3.05 -0.91 7.99
N GLN A 339 2.81 0.32 8.46
CA GLN A 339 3.63 1.48 8.10
C GLN A 339 5.09 1.34 8.55
N VAL A 340 5.34 0.79 9.73
CA VAL A 340 6.70 0.48 10.22
C VAL A 340 7.38 -0.53 9.28
N GLY A 341 6.64 -1.56 8.86
CA GLY A 341 7.11 -2.52 7.86
C GLY A 341 7.51 -1.84 6.54
N ILE A 342 6.67 -0.96 5.99
CA ILE A 342 6.98 -0.21 4.76
C ILE A 342 8.26 0.61 4.95
N ALA A 343 8.32 1.39 6.04
CA ALA A 343 9.43 2.30 6.31
C ALA A 343 10.77 1.56 6.41
N LEU A 344 10.80 0.49 7.19
CA LEU A 344 11.99 -0.35 7.38
C LEU A 344 12.35 -1.11 6.11
N GLY A 345 11.35 -1.68 5.42
CA GLY A 345 11.55 -2.44 4.19
C GLY A 345 12.20 -1.58 3.12
N ALA A 346 11.58 -0.44 2.80
CA ALA A 346 12.12 0.50 1.82
C ALA A 346 13.52 1.01 2.21
N ALA A 347 13.83 1.21 3.49
CA ALA A 347 15.15 1.66 3.93
C ALA A 347 16.21 0.56 3.78
N VAL A 348 15.90 -0.67 4.21
CA VAL A 348 16.81 -1.82 4.13
C VAL A 348 17.07 -2.23 2.68
N GLY A 349 16.04 -2.19 1.83
CA GLY A 349 16.18 -2.49 0.40
C GLY A 349 17.18 -1.56 -0.32
N GLY A 350 17.36 -0.34 0.19
CA GLY A 350 18.28 0.64 -0.36
C GLY A 350 19.75 0.30 -0.23
N VAL A 351 20.11 -0.71 0.56
CA VAL A 351 21.49 -1.21 0.61
C VAL A 351 21.90 -1.86 -0.72
N GLY A 352 20.94 -2.47 -1.43
CA GLY A 352 21.15 -3.08 -2.74
C GLY A 352 20.25 -4.29 -2.98
N VAL A 353 20.08 -4.67 -4.25
CA VAL A 353 19.17 -5.75 -4.67
C VAL A 353 19.44 -7.09 -3.94
N PRO A 354 20.69 -7.58 -3.77
CA PRO A 354 20.93 -8.81 -3.03
C PRO A 354 20.47 -8.77 -1.56
N VAL A 355 20.68 -7.64 -0.88
CA VAL A 355 20.23 -7.43 0.51
C VAL A 355 18.71 -7.32 0.56
N ALA A 356 18.10 -6.62 -0.39
CA ALA A 356 16.64 -6.50 -0.51
C ALA A 356 15.98 -7.89 -0.63
N VAL A 357 16.41 -8.70 -1.59
CA VAL A 357 15.84 -10.03 -1.84
C VAL A 357 16.19 -11.00 -0.70
N GLY A 358 17.41 -10.93 -0.16
CA GLY A 358 17.84 -11.70 1.02
C GLY A 358 16.99 -11.42 2.26
N THR A 359 16.78 -10.14 2.56
CA THR A 359 15.91 -9.69 3.66
C THR A 359 14.47 -10.13 3.43
N ALA A 360 13.96 -10.01 2.20
CA ALA A 360 12.61 -10.43 1.85
C ALA A 360 12.40 -11.94 2.05
N ALA A 361 13.37 -12.77 1.65
CA ALA A 361 13.35 -14.20 1.90
C ALA A 361 13.38 -14.53 3.40
N ALA A 362 14.32 -13.93 4.15
CA ALA A 362 14.48 -14.16 5.58
C ALA A 362 13.22 -13.75 6.37
N CYS A 363 12.66 -12.58 6.07
CA CYS A 363 11.42 -12.10 6.69
C CYS A 363 10.22 -12.97 6.34
N GLY A 364 10.12 -13.46 5.09
CA GLY A 364 9.07 -14.41 4.69
C GLY A 364 9.15 -15.73 5.47
N LEU A 365 10.35 -16.30 5.63
CA LEU A 365 10.57 -17.51 6.41
C LEU A 365 10.28 -17.31 7.91
N ALA A 366 10.75 -16.19 8.48
CA ALA A 366 10.47 -15.83 9.86
C ALA A 366 8.97 -15.65 10.11
N ALA A 367 8.26 -14.93 9.23
CA ALA A 367 6.82 -14.76 9.29
C ALA A 367 6.08 -16.10 9.15
N LEU A 368 6.54 -17.00 8.28
CA LEU A 368 6.00 -18.35 8.15
C LEU A 368 6.10 -19.11 9.48
N GLY A 369 7.24 -19.02 10.18
CA GLY A 369 7.42 -19.60 11.51
C GLY A 369 6.45 -19.02 12.54
N VAL A 370 6.25 -17.70 12.54
CA VAL A 370 5.30 -17.01 13.44
C VAL A 370 3.86 -17.42 13.14
N VAL A 371 3.44 -17.41 11.87
CA VAL A 371 2.11 -17.85 11.43
C VAL A 371 1.87 -19.32 11.79
N HIS A 372 2.89 -20.17 11.60
CA HIS A 372 2.79 -21.58 11.94
C HIS A 372 2.58 -21.78 13.45
N ARG A 373 3.19 -20.99 14.33
CA ARG A 373 3.07 -21.17 15.78
C ARG A 373 1.89 -20.42 16.40
N SER A 374 1.33 -19.44 15.71
CA SER A 374 0.31 -18.55 16.27
C SER A 374 -1.11 -19.11 16.16
N ALA A 375 -1.83 -19.12 17.28
CA ALA A 375 -3.25 -19.47 17.34
C ALA A 375 -4.15 -18.43 16.65
N ALA A 376 -3.69 -17.19 16.47
CA ALA A 376 -4.47 -16.11 15.84
C ALA A 376 -4.82 -16.37 14.37
N PHE A 377 -4.08 -17.27 13.71
CA PHE A 377 -4.35 -17.70 12.34
C PHE A 377 -5.24 -18.95 12.27
N THR A 378 -5.62 -19.53 13.41
CA THR A 378 -6.55 -20.67 13.42
C THR A 378 -8.00 -20.19 13.37
N ARG A 379 -8.92 -21.05 12.93
CA ARG A 379 -10.36 -20.72 12.97
C ARG A 379 -10.79 -20.57 14.44
N SER A 380 -11.57 -19.53 14.72
CA SER A 380 -12.31 -19.40 15.98
C SER A 380 -13.15 -20.66 16.21
N ARG A 381 -13.09 -21.22 17.42
CA ARG A 381 -13.84 -22.43 17.82
C ARG A 381 -15.28 -22.14 18.30
N THR A 382 -15.82 -20.95 18.08
CA THR A 382 -17.18 -20.55 18.51
C THR A 382 -17.91 -19.93 17.32
N THR A 383 -19.06 -20.38 16.81
CA THR A 383 -20.28 -20.89 17.47
C THR A 383 -20.98 -21.94 16.58
N ASN A 384 -21.13 -23.16 17.09
CA ASN A 384 -22.16 -24.10 16.66
C ASN A 384 -22.83 -24.58 17.95
N ARG A 385 -23.79 -23.79 18.44
CA ARG A 385 -24.75 -24.15 19.48
C ARG A 385 -26.07 -23.51 19.15
#